data_AF-A0A8J6UYI5-F1
#
_entry.id   AF-A0A8J6UYI5-F1
#
_cell.length_a   1.000
_cell.length_b   1.000
_cell.length_c   1.000
_cell.angle_alpha   90.00
_cell.angle_beta   90.00
_cell.angle_gamma   90.00
#
_symmetry.space_group_name_H-M   'P 1'
#
loop_
_entity.id
_entity.type
_entity.pdbx_description
1 polymer ?
#
loop_
_entity_poly.entity_id
_entity_poly.type
_entity_poly.pdbx_seq_one_letter_code
_entity_poly.pdbx_strand_id
1 'polypeptide(L)'
;MTSKFWVKSYKFSSVVGMTLGLLMPGLSLLAVTPFSALAWELPPQPTPPSECSGAGLADYFITETYFISIFTCENVDNYFFVATKISDQSEIKSTKVTIEADRTYLAITSDDEGNEIAYKVGGDQLTLFKNGKQVWYEEASKP
;
A
#
# COMPACT_ATOMS: atom_id res chain seq x y z
N MET A 1 -2.23 -23.09 43.33
CA MET A 1 -1.95 -23.17 41.87
C MET A 1 -0.49 -22.84 41.65
N THR A 2 0.29 -23.84 41.24
CA THR A 2 1.73 -23.77 41.00
C THR A 2 2.01 -23.31 39.58
N SER A 3 2.83 -22.28 39.39
CA SER A 3 3.47 -21.99 38.10
C SER A 3 4.98 -22.04 38.26
N LYS A 4 5.59 -22.95 37.49
CA LYS A 4 7.00 -23.34 37.53
C LYS A 4 7.85 -22.37 36.71
N PHE A 5 8.83 -21.75 37.35
CA PHE A 5 10.00 -21.19 36.67
C PHE A 5 10.96 -22.32 36.31
N TRP A 6 11.44 -22.35 35.06
CA TRP A 6 12.57 -23.17 34.64
C TRP A 6 13.70 -22.27 34.13
N VAL A 7 14.85 -22.44 34.77
CA VAL A 7 16.17 -21.89 34.44
C VAL A 7 16.91 -22.96 33.65
N LYS A 8 17.65 -22.61 32.57
CA LYS A 8 19.06 -23.03 32.44
C LYS A 8 19.80 -22.44 31.23
N SER A 9 20.93 -21.83 31.58
CA SER A 9 22.08 -21.49 30.75
C SER A 9 22.69 -22.69 30.02
N TYR A 10 23.30 -22.43 28.86
CA TYR A 10 24.43 -23.18 28.35
C TYR A 10 25.56 -22.22 27.96
N LYS A 11 26.75 -22.46 28.52
CA LYS A 11 28.06 -21.91 28.11
C LYS A 11 28.82 -22.95 27.30
N PHE A 12 29.99 -22.54 26.78
CA PHE A 12 31.08 -23.28 26.10
C PHE A 12 31.05 -23.18 24.56
N SER A 13 32.15 -23.02 23.83
CA SER A 13 33.54 -22.69 24.14
C SER A 13 34.21 -22.17 22.86
N SER A 14 35.30 -21.42 23.02
CA SER A 14 36.18 -20.92 21.97
C SER A 14 36.78 -22.04 21.09
N VAL A 15 36.86 -21.80 19.77
CA VAL A 15 37.84 -22.46 18.90
C VAL A 15 38.57 -21.38 18.11
N VAL A 16 39.80 -21.09 18.56
CA VAL A 16 40.84 -20.41 17.81
C VAL A 16 41.46 -21.46 16.89
N GLY A 17 41.36 -21.26 15.58
CA GLY A 17 42.08 -22.04 14.57
C GLY A 17 42.85 -21.09 13.67
N MET A 18 44.15 -20.92 13.94
CA MET A 18 45.12 -20.40 12.99
C MET A 18 45.39 -21.47 11.94
N THR A 19 45.23 -21.14 10.65
CA THR A 19 45.98 -21.79 9.58
C THR A 19 46.48 -20.71 8.60
N LEU A 20 47.80 -20.50 8.59
CA LEU A 20 48.52 -19.88 7.47
C LEU A 20 48.67 -20.93 6.37
N GLY A 21 48.44 -20.56 5.11
CA GLY A 21 48.77 -21.40 3.97
C GLY A 21 48.27 -20.85 2.63
N LEU A 22 49.19 -20.26 1.86
CA LEU A 22 49.04 -19.68 0.53
C LEU A 22 48.26 -20.57 -0.46
N LEU A 23 47.37 -19.95 -1.25
CA LEU A 23 47.23 -20.16 -2.71
C LEU A 23 46.33 -19.05 -3.31
N MET A 24 46.73 -18.55 -4.48
CA MET A 24 46.26 -17.32 -5.14
C MET A 24 44.85 -17.44 -5.78
N PRO A 25 44.44 -16.47 -6.63
CA PRO A 25 43.44 -15.45 -6.39
C PRO A 25 42.07 -15.84 -6.97
N GLY A 26 41.09 -16.08 -6.13
CA GLY A 26 39.70 -16.27 -6.57
C GLY A 26 38.94 -14.96 -6.50
N LEU A 27 38.65 -14.35 -7.64
CA LEU A 27 37.69 -13.26 -7.74
C LEU A 27 36.42 -13.62 -6.96
N SER A 28 36.17 -12.89 -5.88
CA SER A 28 34.80 -12.61 -5.44
C SER A 28 34.66 -11.10 -5.52
N LEU A 29 34.51 -10.63 -6.77
CA LEU A 29 33.73 -9.42 -6.99
C LEU A 29 32.41 -9.69 -6.26
N LEU A 30 32.22 -9.02 -5.13
CA LEU A 30 30.89 -8.75 -4.61
C LEU A 30 30.15 -8.12 -5.79
N ALA A 31 29.40 -8.95 -6.50
CA ALA A 31 28.34 -8.49 -7.36
C ALA A 31 27.34 -7.84 -6.41
N VAL A 32 27.60 -6.56 -6.09
CA VAL A 32 26.55 -5.64 -5.72
C VAL A 32 25.69 -5.62 -6.97
N THR A 33 24.71 -6.51 -7.03
CA THR A 33 23.63 -6.37 -8.00
C THR A 33 23.15 -4.94 -7.76
N PRO A 34 23.25 -4.03 -8.74
CA PRO A 34 22.50 -2.79 -8.59
C PRO A 34 21.08 -3.27 -8.31
N PHE A 35 20.52 -2.86 -7.17
CA PHE A 35 19.08 -2.75 -7.10
C PHE A 35 18.77 -1.86 -8.29
N SER A 36 18.38 -2.49 -9.40
CA SER A 36 17.60 -1.83 -10.40
C SER A 36 16.44 -1.31 -9.59
N ALA A 37 16.49 -0.01 -9.26
CA ALA A 37 15.27 0.73 -9.13
C ALA A 37 14.54 0.39 -10.42
N LEU A 38 13.65 -0.61 -10.36
CA LEU A 38 12.55 -0.70 -11.29
C LEU A 38 12.06 0.73 -11.32
N ALA A 39 12.30 1.40 -12.45
CA ALA A 39 11.65 2.66 -12.70
C ALA A 39 10.19 2.30 -12.48
N TRP A 40 9.66 2.70 -11.32
CA TRP A 40 8.28 2.52 -11.00
C TRP A 40 7.63 3.41 -12.04
N GLU A 41 7.24 2.82 -13.17
CA GLU A 41 6.41 3.50 -14.14
C GLU A 41 5.22 3.93 -13.31
N LEU A 42 5.15 5.25 -13.07
CA LEU A 42 4.04 5.83 -12.35
C LEU A 42 2.80 5.27 -13.05
N PRO A 43 1.89 4.62 -12.31
CA PRO A 43 0.68 4.10 -12.92
C PRO A 43 0.03 5.22 -13.74
N PRO A 44 -0.57 4.89 -14.89
CA PRO A 44 -1.10 5.86 -15.82
C PRO A 44 -1.95 6.87 -15.08
N GLN A 45 -1.75 8.15 -15.44
CA GLN A 45 -2.36 9.27 -14.74
C GLN A 45 -3.89 9.02 -14.66
N PRO A 46 -4.48 9.08 -13.46
CA PRO A 46 -5.88 8.72 -13.24
C PRO A 46 -6.75 9.61 -14.13
N THR A 47 -7.66 8.99 -14.88
CA THR A 47 -8.53 9.77 -15.78
C THR A 47 -9.60 10.44 -14.91
N PRO A 48 -9.76 11.77 -14.97
CA PRO A 48 -10.82 12.43 -14.24
C PRO A 48 -12.18 11.86 -14.70
N PRO A 49 -13.14 11.70 -13.77
CA PRO A 49 -14.46 11.18 -14.14
C PRO A 49 -15.12 12.12 -15.15
N SER A 50 -15.65 11.56 -16.24
CA SER A 50 -16.32 12.33 -17.31
C SER A 50 -17.53 13.13 -16.82
N GLU A 51 -18.09 12.74 -15.68
CA GLU A 51 -19.21 13.39 -15.00
C GLU A 51 -18.78 14.63 -14.20
N CYS A 52 -17.47 14.86 -14.07
CA CYS A 52 -16.88 15.93 -13.29
C CYS A 52 -16.26 16.97 -14.22
N SER A 53 -17.03 18.01 -14.53
CA SER A 53 -16.49 19.18 -15.24
C SER A 53 -15.50 19.92 -14.34
N GLY A 54 -14.35 20.32 -14.90
CA GLY A 54 -13.31 21.01 -14.14
C GLY A 54 -12.67 20.16 -13.03
N ALA A 55 -12.60 18.84 -13.21
CA ALA A 55 -12.04 17.94 -12.21
C ALA A 55 -10.59 18.33 -11.84
N GLY A 56 -10.38 18.71 -10.58
CA GLY A 56 -9.06 18.93 -9.98
C GLY A 56 -8.66 17.74 -9.11
N LEU A 57 -7.38 17.35 -9.12
CA LEU A 57 -6.88 16.35 -8.19
C LEU A 57 -6.74 16.97 -6.80
N ALA A 58 -7.48 16.45 -5.82
CA ALA A 58 -7.43 16.91 -4.43
C ALA A 58 -6.41 16.14 -3.60
N ASP A 59 -6.34 14.82 -3.77
CA ASP A 59 -5.40 13.95 -3.07
C ASP A 59 -5.16 12.67 -3.86
N TYR A 60 -4.09 11.96 -3.55
CA TYR A 60 -3.80 10.66 -4.13
C TYR A 60 -2.99 9.80 -3.18
N PHE A 61 -3.12 8.48 -3.35
CA PHE A 61 -2.51 7.48 -2.48
C PHE A 61 -2.05 6.29 -3.32
N ILE A 62 -0.94 5.67 -2.94
CA ILE A 62 -0.39 4.50 -3.62
C ILE A 62 -0.28 3.36 -2.62
N THR A 63 -0.90 2.25 -2.94
CA THR A 63 -0.84 0.99 -2.19
C THR A 63 -0.16 -0.07 -3.05
N GLU A 64 0.05 -1.28 -2.52
CA GLU A 64 0.55 -2.40 -3.32
C GLU A 64 -0.43 -2.79 -4.43
N THR A 65 -1.74 -2.69 -4.16
CA THR A 65 -2.77 -3.12 -5.11
C THR A 65 -3.32 -1.99 -5.98
N TYR A 66 -3.44 -0.77 -5.44
CA TYR A 66 -4.16 0.33 -6.07
C TYR A 66 -3.37 1.64 -6.13
N PHE A 67 -3.55 2.36 -7.23
CA PHE A 67 -3.35 3.79 -7.32
C PHE A 67 -4.69 4.49 -7.11
N ILE A 68 -4.80 5.31 -6.07
CA ILE A 68 -6.06 5.92 -5.62
C ILE A 68 -5.97 7.41 -5.84
N SER A 69 -7.01 7.98 -6.44
CA SER A 69 -7.11 9.41 -6.74
C SER A 69 -8.43 9.96 -6.26
N ILE A 70 -8.35 11.08 -5.56
CA ILE A 70 -9.48 11.85 -5.09
C ILE A 70 -9.56 13.13 -5.90
N PHE A 71 -10.68 13.33 -6.57
CA PHE A 71 -10.94 14.53 -7.37
C PHE A 71 -11.99 15.42 -6.70
N THR A 72 -11.87 16.72 -6.92
CA THR A 72 -12.92 17.73 -6.68
C THR A 72 -13.49 18.19 -8.00
N CYS A 73 -14.79 18.49 -8.05
CA CYS A 73 -15.43 19.06 -9.25
C CYS A 73 -15.67 20.57 -9.07
N GLU A 74 -15.49 21.36 -10.14
CA GLU A 74 -15.67 22.82 -10.08
C GLU A 74 -17.06 23.28 -9.64
N ASN A 75 -18.10 22.47 -9.91
CA ASN A 75 -19.50 22.88 -9.72
C ASN A 75 -20.20 22.17 -8.56
N VAL A 76 -19.47 21.39 -7.76
CA VAL A 76 -20.07 20.59 -6.69
C VAL A 76 -19.07 20.40 -5.55
N ASP A 77 -19.51 20.59 -4.31
CA ASP A 77 -18.77 20.20 -3.08
C ASP A 77 -18.64 18.67 -2.94
N ASN A 78 -18.67 17.94 -4.06
CA ASN A 78 -18.59 16.49 -4.10
C ASN A 78 -17.17 16.07 -4.48
N TYR A 79 -16.67 15.09 -3.73
CA TYR A 79 -15.44 14.40 -4.05
C TYR A 79 -15.76 13.16 -4.90
N PHE A 80 -14.84 12.85 -5.80
CA PHE A 80 -14.90 11.64 -6.62
C PHE A 80 -13.69 10.77 -6.31
N PHE A 81 -13.95 9.48 -6.11
CA PHE A 81 -12.94 8.48 -5.83
C PHE A 81 -12.73 7.63 -7.06
N VAL A 82 -11.47 7.45 -7.45
CA VAL A 82 -11.05 6.50 -8.47
C VAL A 82 -9.90 5.67 -7.88
N ALA A 83 -10.10 4.36 -7.75
CA ALA A 83 -9.02 3.42 -7.46
C ALA A 83 -8.73 2.58 -8.69
N THR A 84 -7.53 2.75 -9.25
CA THR A 84 -7.04 2.01 -10.40
C THR A 84 -6.13 0.88 -9.91
N LYS A 85 -6.50 -0.36 -10.19
CA LYS A 85 -5.74 -1.53 -9.78
C LYS A 85 -4.47 -1.64 -10.63
N ILE A 86 -3.32 -1.73 -9.96
CA ILE A 86 -2.01 -1.65 -10.62
C ILE A 86 -1.78 -2.83 -11.59
N SER A 87 -2.28 -4.02 -11.23
CA SER A 87 -2.02 -5.26 -11.99
C SER A 87 -2.70 -5.31 -13.36
N ASP A 88 -3.89 -4.73 -13.49
CA ASP A 88 -4.76 -4.91 -14.67
C ASP A 88 -5.42 -3.61 -15.14
N GLN A 89 -5.14 -2.48 -14.49
CA GLN A 89 -5.69 -1.16 -14.78
C GLN A 89 -7.22 -1.08 -14.67
N SER A 90 -7.86 -2.03 -13.99
CA SER A 90 -9.29 -1.95 -13.69
C SER A 90 -9.58 -0.81 -12.71
N GLU A 91 -10.69 -0.10 -12.93
CA GLU A 91 -11.04 1.08 -12.14
C GLU A 91 -12.28 0.83 -11.28
N ILE A 92 -12.19 1.20 -10.01
CA ILE A 92 -13.32 1.32 -9.10
C ILE A 92 -13.61 2.81 -8.93
N LYS A 93 -14.85 3.21 -9.23
CA LYS A 93 -15.28 4.61 -9.18
C LYS A 93 -16.38 4.79 -8.16
N SER A 94 -16.35 5.90 -7.43
CA SER A 94 -17.43 6.29 -6.54
C SER A 94 -17.62 7.80 -6.53
N THR A 95 -18.89 8.21 -6.59
CA THR A 95 -19.35 9.59 -6.43
C THR A 95 -19.85 9.87 -5.00
N LYS A 96 -19.95 8.83 -4.16
CA LYS A 96 -20.36 8.90 -2.77
C LYS A 96 -19.13 8.90 -1.88
N VAL A 97 -18.44 10.03 -1.87
CA VAL A 97 -17.21 10.22 -1.09
C VAL A 97 -17.46 11.21 0.04
N THR A 98 -17.22 10.79 1.27
CA THR A 98 -17.27 11.65 2.47
C THR A 98 -15.86 11.92 2.95
N ILE A 99 -15.56 13.17 3.30
CA ILE A 99 -14.34 13.51 4.02
C ILE A 99 -14.56 13.36 5.51
N GLU A 100 -13.73 12.53 6.13
CA GLU A 100 -13.55 12.45 7.56
C GLU A 100 -12.36 13.32 8.01
N ALA A 101 -12.07 13.32 9.32
CA ALA A 101 -10.93 14.05 9.87
C ALA A 101 -9.61 13.69 9.17
N ASP A 102 -8.67 14.65 9.19
CA ASP A 102 -7.29 14.47 8.74
C ASP A 102 -7.15 14.03 7.28
N ARG A 103 -8.04 14.52 6.39
CA ARG A 103 -8.07 14.15 4.96
C ARG A 103 -8.18 12.64 4.76
N THR A 104 -8.99 12.00 5.59
CA THR A 104 -9.40 10.62 5.39
C THR A 104 -10.66 10.61 4.54
N TYR A 105 -10.69 9.82 3.49
CA TYR A 105 -11.79 9.75 2.53
C TYR A 105 -12.50 8.41 2.66
N LEU A 106 -13.82 8.44 2.76
CA LEU A 106 -14.69 7.26 2.74
C LEU A 106 -15.49 7.25 1.46
N ALA A 107 -15.15 6.34 0.55
CA ALA A 107 -15.84 6.14 -0.73
C ALA A 107 -16.74 4.91 -0.67
N ILE A 108 -18.01 5.07 -1.00
CA ILE A 108 -19.00 3.98 -0.98
C ILE A 108 -19.34 3.56 -2.42
N THR A 109 -19.24 2.26 -2.71
CA THR A 109 -19.63 1.64 -3.98
C THR A 109 -20.43 0.36 -3.73
N SER A 110 -20.75 -0.37 -4.78
CA SER A 110 -21.41 -1.68 -4.71
C SER A 110 -20.67 -2.69 -5.56
N ASP A 111 -20.61 -3.95 -5.09
CA ASP A 111 -20.16 -5.06 -5.93
C ASP A 111 -21.25 -5.53 -6.90
N ASP A 112 -20.92 -6.49 -7.77
CA ASP A 112 -21.83 -7.04 -8.79
C ASP A 112 -23.07 -7.72 -8.18
N GLU A 113 -23.01 -8.10 -6.89
CA GLU A 113 -24.11 -8.69 -6.14
C GLU A 113 -24.99 -7.62 -5.46
N GLY A 114 -24.63 -6.34 -5.59
CA GLY A 114 -25.30 -5.21 -4.95
C GLY A 114 -24.97 -5.03 -3.47
N ASN A 115 -23.95 -5.72 -2.94
CA ASN A 115 -23.48 -5.48 -1.58
C ASN A 115 -22.75 -4.15 -1.51
N GLU A 116 -22.96 -3.41 -0.42
CA GLU A 116 -22.22 -2.18 -0.18
C GLU A 116 -20.76 -2.49 0.18
N ILE A 117 -19.85 -1.83 -0.52
CA ILE A 117 -18.41 -1.83 -0.25
C ILE A 117 -17.98 -0.40 0.04
N ALA A 118 -17.32 -0.20 1.17
CA ALA A 118 -16.74 1.09 1.54
C ALA A 118 -15.20 1.01 1.55
N TYR A 119 -14.57 1.95 0.88
CA TYR A 119 -13.13 2.16 0.82
C TYR A 119 -12.79 3.37 1.69
N LYS A 120 -12.04 3.14 2.76
CA LYS A 120 -11.53 4.20 3.63
C LYS A 120 -10.05 4.39 3.38
N VAL A 121 -9.65 5.57 2.91
CA VAL A 121 -8.25 5.88 2.58
C VAL A 121 -7.79 7.16 3.28
N GLY A 122 -6.66 7.11 3.97
CA GLY A 122 -6.14 8.23 4.76
C GLY A 122 -5.13 7.76 5.80
N GLY A 123 -4.26 8.65 6.28
CA GLY A 123 -3.33 8.38 7.38
C GLY A 123 -2.46 7.12 7.19
N ASP A 124 -1.95 6.93 5.98
CA ASP A 124 -1.04 5.84 5.58
C ASP A 124 -1.69 4.46 5.40
N GLN A 125 -3.01 4.39 5.22
CA GLN A 125 -3.71 3.12 4.98
C GLN A 125 -4.88 3.23 4.00
N LEU A 126 -5.16 2.11 3.33
CA LEU A 126 -6.42 1.80 2.67
C LEU A 126 -7.10 0.66 3.43
N THR A 127 -8.36 0.84 3.84
CA THR A 127 -9.16 -0.19 4.51
C THR A 127 -10.45 -0.44 3.74
N LEU A 128 -10.79 -1.70 3.54
CA LEU A 128 -12.01 -2.13 2.87
C LEU A 128 -13.03 -2.66 3.88
N PHE A 129 -14.26 -2.18 3.77
CA PHE A 129 -15.39 -2.66 4.55
C PHE A 129 -16.45 -3.25 3.62
N LYS A 130 -16.95 -4.44 3.94
CA LYS A 130 -18.13 -5.05 3.29
C LYS A 130 -19.24 -5.18 4.32
N ASN A 131 -20.39 -4.58 4.05
CA ASN A 131 -21.53 -4.54 4.98
C ASN A 131 -21.14 -4.07 6.39
N GLY A 132 -20.34 -3.00 6.48
CA GLY A 132 -19.89 -2.39 7.73
C GLY A 132 -18.81 -3.15 8.50
N LYS A 133 -18.33 -4.30 8.00
CA LYS A 133 -17.22 -5.06 8.60
C LYS A 133 -15.95 -4.88 7.79
N GLN A 134 -14.84 -4.60 8.47
CA GLN A 134 -13.52 -4.61 7.82
C GLN A 134 -13.23 -6.03 7.31
N VAL A 135 -12.89 -6.13 6.04
CA VAL A 135 -12.57 -7.41 5.38
C VAL A 135 -11.14 -7.45 4.87
N TRP A 136 -10.50 -6.29 4.69
CA TRP A 136 -9.16 -6.20 4.12
C TRP A 136 -8.52 -4.84 4.42
N TYR A 137 -7.19 -4.77 4.42
CA TYR A 137 -6.43 -3.54 4.56
C TYR A 137 -5.08 -3.63 3.84
N GLU A 138 -4.56 -2.48 3.43
CA GLU A 138 -3.20 -2.30 2.91
C GLU A 138 -2.60 -0.99 3.44
N GLU A 139 -1.28 -0.96 3.58
CA GLU A 139 -0.55 0.28 3.81
C GLU A 139 -0.62 1.15 2.56
N ALA A 140 -0.87 2.44 2.75
CA ALA A 140 -0.89 3.43 1.70
C ALA A 140 0.28 4.39 1.91
N SER A 141 0.97 4.72 0.84
CA SER A 141 1.99 5.74 0.81
C SER A 141 1.47 6.97 0.09
N LYS A 142 1.80 8.14 0.63
CA LYS A 142 1.80 9.40 -0.12
C LYS A 142 3.24 9.67 -0.55
N PRO A 143 3.50 10.17 -1.77
CA PRO A 143 4.82 10.68 -2.12
C PRO A 143 5.23 11.88 -1.28
#